data_AF-A0A257VUS5-F1
#
_entry.id   AF-A0A257VUS5-F1
#
_cell.length_a   1.000
_cell.length_b   1.000
_cell.length_c   1.000
_cell.angle_alpha   90.00
_cell.angle_beta   90.00
_cell.angle_gamma   90.00
#
_symmetry.space_group_name_H-M   'P 1'
#
loop_
_entity.id
_entity.type
_entity.pdbx_description
1 polymer ?
#
loop_
_entity_poly.entity_id
_entity_poly.type
_entity_poly.pdbx_seq_one_letter_code
_entity_poly.pdbx_strand_id
1 'polypeptide(L)' 'MHIYKICTLAAWEETQRTGLFPGMPIDHTDGYIHFST' A
#
# COMPACT_ATOMS: atom_id res chain seq x y z
N MET A 1 18.15 2.99 -5.33
CA MET A 1 17.41 3.35 -4.10
C MET A 1 16.10 2.59 -4.16
N HIS A 2 15.81 1.78 -3.15
CA HIS A 2 14.56 1.01 -3.07
C HIS A 2 13.74 1.51 -1.89
N ILE A 3 12.43 1.43 -2.02
CA ILE A 3 11.48 1.65 -0.94
C ILE A 3 10.54 0.45 -0.89
N TYR A 4 10.04 0.15 0.30
CA TYR A 4 9.22 -1.03 0.56
C TYR A 4 7.93 -0.62 1.26
N LYS A 5 6.87 -1.34 0.95
CA LYS A 5 5.57 -1.26 1.63
C LYS A 5 5.25 -2.61 2.24
N ILE A 6 4.99 -2.65 3.53
CA ILE A 6 4.32 -3.79 4.16
C ILE A 6 2.81 -3.59 3.96
N CYS A 7 2.14 -4.60 3.43
CA CYS A 7 0.69 -4.60 3.24
C CYS A 7 0.11 -6.00 3.51
N THR A 8 -1.21 -6.08 3.65
CA THR A 8 -1.91 -7.37 3.79
C THR A 8 -2.00 -8.09 2.45
N LEU A 9 -2.18 -9.42 2.49
CA LEU A 9 -2.36 -10.22 1.27
C LEU A 9 -3.54 -9.69 0.43
N ALA A 10 -4.68 -9.40 1.06
CA ALA A 10 -5.86 -8.89 0.37
C ALA A 10 -5.60 -7.56 -0.36
N ALA A 11 -4.84 -6.64 0.25
CA ALA A 11 -4.48 -5.38 -0.41
C ALA A 11 -3.54 -5.62 -1.60
N TRP A 12 -2.63 -6.58 -1.48
CA TRP A 12 -1.74 -6.97 -2.58
C TRP A 12 -2.52 -7.62 -3.74
N GLU A 13 -3.40 -8.57 -3.46
CA GLU A 13 -4.24 -9.22 -4.47
C GLU A 13 -5.10 -8.20 -5.24
N GLU A 14 -5.69 -7.24 -4.53
CA GLU A 14 -6.45 -6.14 -5.14
C GLU A 14 -5.58 -5.25 -6.03
N THR A 15 -4.34 -5.00 -5.61
CA THR A 15 -3.35 -4.25 -6.39
C THR A 15 -3.00 -4.99 -7.68
N GLN A 16 -2.81 -6.31 -7.61
CA GLN A 16 -2.53 -7.11 -8.79
C GLN A 16 -3.73 -7.13 -9.75
N ARG A 17 -4.96 -7.13 -9.22
CA ARG A 17 -6.19 -7.16 -10.00
C ARG A 17 -6.49 -5.82 -10.68
N THR A 18 -6.21 -4.69 -10.02
CA THR A 18 -6.61 -3.35 -10.47
C THR A 18 -5.48 -2.51 -11.03
N GLY A 19 -4.22 -2.86 -10.72
CA GLY A 19 -3.05 -2.03 -10.99
C GLY A 19 -2.88 -0.85 -10.03
N LEU A 20 -3.75 -0.70 -9.02
CA LEU A 20 -3.71 0.40 -8.05
C LEU A 20 -3.61 -0.16 -6.62
N PHE A 21 -2.64 0.32 -5.85
CA PHE A 21 -2.58 -0.02 -4.43
C PHE A 21 -3.65 0.77 -3.67
N PRO A 22 -4.61 0.11 -2.99
CA PRO A 22 -5.73 0.81 -2.37
C PRO A 22 -5.34 1.67 -1.17
N GLY A 23 -4.16 1.45 -0.58
CA GLY A 23 -3.79 2.03 0.72
C GLY A 23 -4.15 1.11 1.89
N MET A 24 -3.49 1.32 3.02
CA MET A 24 -3.88 0.74 4.30
C MET A 24 -4.70 1.76 5.11
N PRO A 25 -5.49 1.35 6.13
CA PRO A 25 -6.31 2.27 6.91
C PRO A 25 -5.56 3.50 7.46
N ILE A 26 -4.32 3.32 7.93
CA ILE A 26 -3.49 4.43 8.43
C ILE A 26 -3.04 5.38 7.31
N ASP A 27 -2.80 4.86 6.09
CA ASP A 27 -2.44 5.69 4.94
C ASP A 27 -3.57 6.67 4.60
N HIS A 28 -4.83 6.23 4.76
CA HIS A 28 -6.00 7.10 4.56
C HIS A 28 -6.19 8.13 5.66
N THR A 29 -5.96 7.74 6.92
CA THR A 29 -6.04 8.65 8.07
C THR A 29 -5.01 9.78 7.96
N ASP A 30 -3.79 9.44 7.54
CA ASP A 30 -2.68 10.39 7.47
C ASP A 30 -2.62 11.14 6.12
N GLY A 31 -3.31 10.63 5.10
CA GLY A 31 -3.42 11.27 3.79
C GLY A 31 -2.27 10.96 2.81
N TYR A 32 -1.44 9.96 3.10
CA TYR A 32 -0.36 9.51 2.22
C TYR A 32 0.02 8.03 2.47
N ILE A 33 0.65 7.38 1.49
CA ILE A 33 1.10 5.99 1.60
C ILE A 33 2.45 5.94 2.31
N HIS A 34 2.51 5.25 3.45
CA HIS A 34 3.75 5.06 4.20
C HIS A 34 4.65 4.03 3.52
N PHE A 35 5.90 4.40 3.22
CA PHE A 35 6.95 3.50 2.76
C PHE A 35 8.16 3.54 3.70
N SER A 36 8.99 2.50 3.63
CA SER A 36 10.27 2.42 4.33
C SER A 36 11.42 2.27 3.34
N THR A 37 12.62 2.74 3.68
CA THR A 37 13.87 2.53 2.91
C THR A 37 14.57 1.24 3.30
#